data_AF-R7T650-F1
#
_entry.id   AF-R7T650-F1
#
_cell.length_a   1.000
_cell.length_b   1.000
_cell.length_c   1.000
_cell.angle_alpha   90.00
_cell.angle_beta   90.00
_cell.angle_gamma   90.00
#
_symmetry.space_group_name_H-M   'P 1'
#
loop_
_entity.id
_entity.type
_entity.pdbx_description
1 polymer ?
#
loop_
_entity_poly.entity_id
_entity_poly.type
_entity_poly.pdbx_seq_one_letter_code
_entity_poly.pdbx_strand_id
1 'polypeptide(L)'
;MQYEAYRAHKSLIVYVPPFMLVIGSIGNLLSFIIMARKGMRKLSTYNYLAVLAITDTLVLYVGLLRIWVAEIAGRDMRDHAVWICKTINVLGYTVSDYSVWLIIAMTVERWIAVCMPLKAPSMCNRRKAGAAIVCIFVLLLSLNLHFFWTTG
;
A
#
# COMPACT_ATOMS: atom_id res chain seq x y z
N MET A 1 -6.79 14.30 32.31
CA MET A 1 -7.20 13.28 31.32
C MET A 1 -6.57 13.51 29.94
N GLN A 2 -6.65 14.72 29.34
CA GLN A 2 -6.03 15.03 28.03
C GLN A 2 -4.51 14.76 27.96
N TYR A 3 -3.79 15.02 29.06
CA TYR A 3 -2.33 14.87 29.13
C TYR A 3 -1.86 13.41 29.11
N GLU A 4 -2.60 12.51 29.76
CA GLU A 4 -2.33 11.07 29.77
C GLU A 4 -2.52 10.48 28.36
N ALA A 5 -3.60 10.86 27.67
CA ALA A 5 -3.86 10.44 26.30
C ALA A 5 -2.77 10.92 25.32
N TYR A 6 -2.28 12.15 25.48
CA TYR A 6 -1.18 12.69 24.69
C TYR A 6 0.13 11.92 24.92
N ARG A 7 0.47 11.62 26.18
CA ARG A 7 1.66 10.83 26.52
C ARG A 7 1.58 9.40 25.97
N ALA A 8 0.41 8.77 26.08
CA ALA A 8 0.18 7.44 25.52
C ALA A 8 0.34 7.44 23.98
N HIS A 9 -0.26 8.41 23.29
CA HIS A 9 -0.11 8.59 21.84
C HIS A 9 1.36 8.72 21.43
N LYS A 10 2.11 9.60 22.11
CA LYS A 10 3.53 9.81 21.81
C LYS A 10 4.37 8.55 22.02
N SER A 11 4.15 7.84 23.12
CA SER A 11 4.83 6.56 23.38
C SER A 11 4.51 5.52 22.31
N LEU A 12 3.25 5.41 21.88
CA LEU A 12 2.86 4.47 20.83
C LEU A 12 3.57 4.78 19.51
N ILE A 13 3.60 6.04 19.08
CA ILE A 13 4.26 6.40 17.82
C ILE A 13 5.79 6.27 17.92
N VAL A 14 6.40 6.39 19.09
CA VAL A 14 7.86 6.20 19.18
C VAL A 14 8.24 4.71 19.09
N TYR A 15 7.49 3.81 19.72
CA TYR A 15 7.87 2.40 19.86
C TYR A 15 7.24 1.44 18.85
N VAL A 16 6.00 1.67 18.40
CA VAL A 16 5.27 0.75 17.51
C VAL A 16 5.76 0.80 16.05
N PRO A 17 5.97 1.99 15.44
CA PRO A 17 6.43 2.10 14.05
C PRO A 17 7.74 1.38 13.73
N PRO A 18 8.85 1.49 14.49
CA PRO A 18 10.11 0.84 14.14
C PRO A 18 9.97 -0.69 14.17
N PHE A 19 9.19 -1.22 15.12
CA PHE A 19 8.87 -2.64 15.18
C PHE A 19 8.08 -3.10 13.95
N MET A 20 7.02 -2.37 13.59
CA MET A 20 6.22 -2.63 12.38
C MET A 20 7.04 -2.49 11.09
N LEU A 21 7.94 -1.51 11.01
CA LEU A 21 8.83 -1.32 9.86
C LEU A 21 9.74 -2.53 9.66
N VAL A 22 10.40 -3.02 10.71
CA VAL A 22 11.31 -4.17 10.61
C VAL A 22 10.56 -5.43 10.23
N ILE A 23 9.49 -5.77 10.97
CA ILE A 23 8.74 -7.01 10.72
C ILE A 23 8.02 -6.95 9.39
N GLY A 24 7.36 -5.83 9.09
CA GLY A 24 6.64 -5.63 7.84
C GLY A 24 7.57 -5.68 6.63
N SER A 25 8.76 -5.06 6.69
CA SER A 25 9.73 -5.12 5.60
C SER A 25 10.21 -6.54 5.34
N ILE A 26 10.56 -7.29 6.40
CA ILE A 26 10.98 -8.69 6.26
C ILE A 26 9.84 -9.55 5.71
N GLY A 27 8.64 -9.43 6.27
CA GLY A 27 7.48 -10.21 5.86
C GLY A 27 7.06 -9.96 4.41
N ASN A 28 7.02 -8.69 3.99
CA ASN A 28 6.67 -8.31 2.63
C ASN A 28 7.76 -8.70 1.62
N LEU A 29 9.04 -8.57 1.98
CA LEU A 29 10.14 -9.02 1.14
C LEU A 29 10.09 -10.54 0.90
N LEU A 30 9.92 -11.32 1.97
CA LEU A 30 9.80 -12.78 1.86
C LEU A 30 8.57 -13.17 1.04
N SER A 31 7.43 -12.50 1.28
CA SER A 31 6.21 -12.71 0.50
C SER A 31 6.47 -12.45 -0.98
N PHE A 32 7.06 -11.31 -1.34
CA PHE A 32 7.40 -11.00 -2.73
C PHE A 32 8.30 -12.07 -3.36
N ILE A 33 9.37 -12.48 -2.66
CA ILE A 33 10.30 -13.52 -3.14
C ILE A 33 9.55 -14.83 -3.42
N ILE A 34 8.66 -15.25 -2.52
CA ILE A 34 7.89 -16.49 -2.67
C ILE A 34 6.91 -16.37 -3.85
N MET A 35 6.14 -15.28 -3.92
CA MET A 35 5.15 -15.06 -4.98
C MET A 35 5.80 -14.87 -6.36
N ALA A 36 7.03 -14.36 -6.42
CA ALA A 36 7.78 -14.16 -7.65
C ALA A 36 8.37 -15.45 -8.27
N ARG A 37 8.37 -16.58 -7.54
CA ARG A 37 8.87 -17.86 -8.05
C ARG A 37 8.08 -18.31 -9.29
N LYS A 38 8.77 -18.82 -10.32
CA LYS A 38 8.19 -19.24 -11.62
C LYS A 38 6.97 -20.16 -11.48
N GLY A 39 6.99 -21.07 -10.50
CA GLY A 39 5.87 -22.00 -10.23
C GLY A 39 4.60 -21.30 -9.74
N MET A 40 4.74 -20.33 -8.84
CA MET A 40 3.63 -19.61 -8.20
C MET A 40 3.00 -18.60 -9.15
N ARG A 41 3.80 -17.99 -10.03
CA ARG A 41 3.31 -17.02 -11.02
C ARG A 41 2.14 -17.54 -11.86
N LYS A 42 1.95 -18.87 -12.02
CA LYS A 42 0.91 -19.53 -12.86
C LYS A 42 -0.49 -19.00 -12.63
N LEU A 43 -0.85 -18.73 -11.38
CA LEU A 43 -2.16 -18.21 -11.04
C LEU A 43 -2.13 -16.67 -10.91
N SER A 44 -3.13 -16.00 -11.49
CA SER A 44 -3.30 -14.54 -11.50
C SER A 44 -3.30 -13.93 -10.09
N THR A 45 -3.85 -14.63 -9.10
CA THR A 45 -3.82 -14.28 -7.67
C THR A 45 -2.41 -13.97 -7.16
N TYR A 46 -1.39 -14.72 -7.59
CA TYR A 46 -0.01 -14.50 -7.13
C TYR A 46 0.58 -13.21 -7.69
N ASN A 47 0.07 -12.71 -8.82
CA ASN A 47 0.47 -11.42 -9.36
C ASN A 47 -0.06 -10.29 -8.48
N TYR A 48 -1.33 -10.36 -8.04
CA TYR A 48 -1.88 -9.41 -7.07
C TYR A 48 -1.11 -9.44 -5.75
N LEU A 49 -0.84 -10.63 -5.21
CA LEU A 49 -0.09 -10.78 -3.95
C LEU A 49 1.34 -10.25 -4.04
N ALA A 50 2.02 -10.43 -5.18
CA ALA A 50 3.36 -9.88 -5.38
C ALA A 50 3.34 -8.35 -5.43
N VAL A 51 2.38 -7.75 -6.14
CA VAL A 51 2.23 -6.29 -6.19
C VAL A 51 1.77 -5.72 -4.84
N LEU A 52 0.89 -6.44 -4.13
CA LEU A 52 0.45 -6.08 -2.79
C LEU A 52 1.63 -6.03 -1.81
N ALA A 53 2.52 -7.04 -1.84
CA ALA A 53 3.73 -7.03 -1.01
C ALA A 53 4.64 -5.83 -1.28
N ILE A 54 4.82 -5.43 -2.56
CA ILE A 54 5.55 -4.21 -2.91
C ILE A 54 4.83 -2.97 -2.36
N THR A 55 3.51 -2.92 -2.54
CA THR A 55 2.67 -1.79 -2.13
C THR A 55 2.69 -1.61 -0.61
N ASP A 56 2.56 -2.69 0.15
CA ASP A 56 2.61 -2.66 1.61
C ASP A 56 3.98 -2.21 2.13
N THR A 57 5.07 -2.63 1.47
CA THR A 57 6.41 -2.07 1.74
C THR A 57 6.42 -0.57 1.46
N LEU A 58 5.88 -0.10 0.34
CA LEU A 58 5.80 1.33 0.05
C LEU A 58 4.96 2.10 1.09
N VAL A 59 3.84 1.56 1.57
CA VAL A 59 3.04 2.17 2.65
C VAL A 59 3.88 2.34 3.92
N LEU A 60 4.66 1.31 4.30
CA LEU A 60 5.55 1.35 5.45
C LEU A 60 6.59 2.47 5.33
N TYR A 61 7.26 2.60 4.18
CA TYR A 61 8.31 3.59 4.00
C TYR A 61 7.81 5.01 3.72
N VAL A 62 6.70 5.18 3.00
CA VAL A 62 6.17 6.50 2.62
C VAL A 62 5.26 7.08 3.71
N GLY A 63 4.45 6.23 4.35
CA GLY A 63 3.52 6.64 5.40
C GLY A 63 4.14 6.52 6.79
N LEU A 64 4.43 5.28 7.22
CA LEU A 64 4.77 4.99 8.62
C LEU A 64 6.15 5.54 9.03
N LEU A 65 7.18 5.35 8.21
CA LEU A 65 8.52 5.88 8.47
C LEU A 65 8.50 7.41 8.54
N ARG A 66 7.74 8.08 7.67
CA ARG A 66 7.62 9.53 7.67
C ARG A 66 7.04 10.05 8.98
N ILE A 67 5.93 9.46 9.45
CA ILE A 67 5.29 9.82 10.72
C ILE A 67 6.28 9.62 11.88
N TRP A 68 6.98 8.49 11.88
CA TRP A 68 7.95 8.17 12.91
C TRP A 68 9.12 9.17 12.96
N VAL A 69 9.70 9.49 11.80
CA VAL A 69 10.81 10.45 11.70
C VAL A 69 10.35 11.86 12.11
N ALA A 70 9.16 12.29 11.73
CA ALA A 70 8.62 13.59 12.12
C ALA A 70 8.47 13.72 13.65
N GLU A 71 7.98 12.66 14.30
CA GLU A 71 7.80 12.62 15.76
C GLU A 71 9.13 12.58 16.54
N ILE A 72 10.14 11.88 16.02
CA ILE A 72 11.49 11.82 16.65
C ILE A 72 12.27 13.10 16.42
N ALA A 73 12.27 13.62 15.19
CA ALA A 73 13.07 14.78 14.82
C ALA A 73 12.55 16.08 15.46
N GLY A 74 11.32 16.08 15.99
CA GLY A 74 10.66 17.26 16.56
C GLY A 74 10.51 18.40 15.55
N ARG A 75 10.71 18.11 14.26
CA ARG A 75 10.66 19.03 13.13
C ARG A 75 9.80 18.41 12.06
N ASP A 76 8.74 19.12 11.71
CA ASP A 76 7.91 18.76 10.59
C ASP A 76 8.72 19.02 9.31
N MET A 77 8.89 18.05 8.42
CA MET A 77 9.61 18.23 7.14
C MET A 77 8.93 19.26 6.20
N ARG A 78 7.85 19.90 6.66
CA ARG A 78 7.16 21.01 6.03
C ARG A 78 8.05 22.25 5.83
N ASP A 79 9.04 22.46 6.68
CA ASP A 79 9.79 23.74 6.70
C ASP A 79 10.83 23.89 5.58
N HIS A 80 11.23 22.80 4.91
CA HIS A 80 12.33 22.85 3.92
C HIS A 80 11.88 22.72 2.46
N ALA A 81 10.72 22.12 2.18
CA ALA A 81 10.18 22.04 0.82
C ALA A 81 8.68 21.66 0.81
N VAL A 82 7.79 22.66 0.75
CA VAL A 82 6.33 22.49 0.71
C VAL A 82 5.90 21.53 -0.41
N TRP A 83 6.53 21.62 -1.58
CA TRP A 83 6.25 20.73 -2.72
C TRP A 83 6.57 19.26 -2.43
N ILE A 84 7.74 18.98 -1.83
CA ILE A 84 8.16 17.61 -1.51
C ILE A 84 7.22 16.99 -0.46
N CYS A 85 6.91 17.75 0.58
CA CYS A 85 5.96 17.33 1.61
C CYS A 85 4.57 17.02 1.02
N LYS A 86 4.10 17.88 0.12
CA LYS A 86 2.84 17.72 -0.61
C LYS A 86 2.85 16.44 -1.46
N THR A 87 3.88 16.22 -2.28
CA THR A 87 4.02 15.03 -3.14
C THR A 87 4.09 13.74 -2.33
N ILE A 88 4.89 13.71 -1.25
CA ILE A 88 4.99 12.52 -0.39
C ILE A 88 3.64 12.17 0.25
N ASN A 89 2.85 13.18 0.62
CA ASN A 89 1.53 12.95 1.20
C ASN A 89 0.58 12.30 0.17
N VAL A 90 0.54 12.84 -1.06
CA VAL A 90 -0.27 12.30 -2.16
C VAL A 90 0.15 10.86 -2.48
N LEU A 91 1.45 10.58 -2.52
CA LEU A 91 1.96 9.23 -2.70
C LEU A 91 1.53 8.31 -1.56
N GLY A 92 1.60 8.77 -0.31
CA GLY A 92 1.13 8.00 0.85
C GLY A 92 -0.35 7.60 0.72
N TYR A 93 -1.23 8.53 0.40
CA TYR A 93 -2.65 8.23 0.17
C TYR A 93 -2.86 7.29 -1.01
N THR A 94 -2.23 7.58 -2.15
CA THR A 94 -2.37 6.77 -3.37
C THR A 94 -1.95 5.32 -3.13
N VAL A 95 -0.80 5.10 -2.48
CA VAL A 95 -0.29 3.75 -2.22
C VAL A 95 -1.16 3.02 -1.19
N SER A 96 -1.70 3.73 -0.20
CA SER A 96 -2.60 3.15 0.81
C SER A 96 -3.91 2.69 0.20
N ASP A 97 -4.54 3.54 -0.61
CA ASP A 97 -5.75 3.18 -1.36
C ASP A 97 -5.47 2.03 -2.34
N TYR A 98 -4.31 2.07 -3.00
CA TYR A 98 -3.91 1.03 -3.95
C TYR A 98 -3.83 -0.34 -3.29
N SER A 99 -3.26 -0.45 -2.08
CA SER A 99 -3.23 -1.71 -1.32
C SER A 99 -4.64 -2.27 -1.09
N VAL A 100 -5.58 -1.42 -0.66
CA VAL A 100 -6.98 -1.81 -0.42
C VAL A 100 -7.65 -2.29 -1.72
N TRP A 101 -7.50 -1.55 -2.81
CA TRP A 101 -8.09 -1.92 -4.10
C TRP A 101 -7.48 -3.19 -4.70
N LEU A 102 -6.19 -3.46 -4.47
CA LEU A 102 -5.56 -4.72 -4.85
C LEU A 102 -6.17 -5.90 -4.09
N ILE A 103 -6.44 -5.75 -2.80
CA ILE A 103 -7.11 -6.78 -2.00
C ILE A 103 -8.52 -7.02 -2.53
N ILE A 104 -9.29 -5.96 -2.83
CA ILE A 104 -10.64 -6.08 -3.41
C ILE A 104 -10.59 -6.80 -4.76
N ALA A 105 -9.66 -6.43 -5.66
CA ALA A 105 -9.53 -7.08 -6.96
C ALA A 105 -9.19 -8.59 -6.80
N MET A 106 -8.29 -8.91 -5.88
CA MET A 106 -7.91 -10.28 -5.57
C MET A 106 -9.07 -11.09 -4.99
N THR A 107 -9.88 -10.52 -4.09
CA THR A 107 -11.04 -11.20 -3.50
C THR A 107 -12.13 -11.43 -4.53
N VAL A 108 -12.38 -10.45 -5.40
CA VAL A 108 -13.31 -10.60 -6.53
C VAL A 108 -12.86 -11.73 -7.46
N GLU A 109 -11.58 -11.80 -7.80
CA GLU A 109 -11.05 -12.87 -8.66
C GLU A 109 -11.23 -14.26 -8.02
N ARG A 110 -10.97 -14.37 -6.70
CA ARG A 110 -11.20 -15.61 -5.95
C ARG A 110 -12.67 -15.98 -5.88
N TRP A 111 -13.55 -14.99 -5.68
CA TRP A 111 -14.99 -15.21 -5.69
C TRP A 111 -15.49 -15.70 -7.04
N ILE A 112 -15.01 -15.13 -8.16
CA ILE A 112 -15.32 -15.59 -9.51
C ILE A 112 -14.83 -17.04 -9.71
N ALA A 113 -13.62 -17.36 -9.26
CA ALA A 113 -13.06 -18.71 -9.37
C ALA A 113 -13.90 -19.78 -8.65
N VAL A 114 -14.50 -19.43 -7.51
CA VAL A 114 -15.31 -20.36 -6.70
C VAL A 114 -16.77 -20.39 -7.17
N CYS A 115 -17.40 -19.25 -7.36
CA CYS A 115 -18.83 -19.15 -7.64
C CYS A 115 -19.17 -19.28 -9.14
N MET A 116 -18.21 -19.06 -10.03
CA MET A 116 -18.43 -19.10 -11.49
C MET A 116 -17.33 -19.91 -12.21
N PRO A 117 -17.22 -21.22 -11.92
CA PRO A 117 -16.13 -22.07 -12.43
C PRO A 117 -16.07 -22.14 -13.97
N LEU A 118 -17.20 -22.02 -14.67
CA LEU A 118 -17.25 -21.99 -16.15
C LEU A 118 -16.70 -20.69 -16.74
N LYS A 119 -16.80 -19.57 -16.02
CA LYS A 119 -16.29 -18.25 -16.47
C LYS A 119 -14.87 -17.98 -15.97
N ALA A 120 -14.44 -18.66 -14.91
CA ALA A 120 -13.14 -18.46 -14.27
C ALA A 120 -11.94 -18.54 -15.24
N PRO A 121 -11.83 -19.50 -16.18
CA PRO A 121 -10.70 -19.55 -17.11
C PRO A 121 -10.61 -18.35 -18.05
N SER A 122 -11.76 -17.72 -18.38
CA SER A 122 -11.80 -16.56 -19.27
C SER A 122 -11.58 -15.24 -18.51
N MET A 123 -12.04 -15.16 -17.26
CA MET A 123 -11.99 -13.96 -16.43
C MET A 123 -10.70 -13.87 -15.60
N CYS A 124 -10.27 -14.96 -14.97
CA CYS A 124 -9.11 -15.04 -14.08
C CYS A 124 -7.84 -15.36 -14.88
N ASN A 125 -7.44 -14.45 -15.77
CA ASN A 125 -6.23 -14.57 -16.58
C ASN A 125 -5.17 -13.56 -16.13
N ARG A 126 -3.91 -13.99 -16.04
CA ARG A 126 -2.76 -13.15 -15.71
C ARG A 126 -2.68 -11.85 -16.50
N ARG A 127 -2.98 -11.87 -17.81
CA ARG A 127 -2.95 -10.66 -18.65
C ARG A 127 -4.00 -9.65 -18.19
N LYS A 128 -5.21 -10.13 -17.89
CA LYS A 128 -6.32 -9.30 -17.38
C LYS A 128 -6.02 -8.81 -15.96
N ALA A 129 -5.45 -9.65 -15.11
CA ALA A 129 -5.02 -9.26 -13.78
C ALA A 129 -3.94 -8.18 -13.83
N GLY A 130 -2.91 -8.33 -14.69
CA GLY A 130 -1.90 -7.30 -14.91
C GLY A 130 -2.49 -5.98 -15.41
N ALA A 131 -3.43 -6.05 -16.36
CA ALA A 131 -4.16 -4.87 -16.83
C ALA A 131 -4.98 -4.22 -15.70
N ALA A 132 -5.71 -4.99 -14.90
CA ALA A 132 -6.48 -4.48 -13.77
C ALA A 132 -5.59 -3.77 -12.74
N ILE A 133 -4.46 -4.39 -12.37
CA ILE A 133 -3.45 -3.82 -11.47
C ILE A 133 -2.97 -2.45 -11.94
N VAL A 134 -2.66 -2.32 -13.24
CA VAL A 134 -2.20 -1.05 -13.83
C VAL A 134 -3.34 -0.03 -13.92
N CYS A 135 -4.52 -0.45 -14.37
CA CYS A 135 -5.69 0.44 -14.47
C CYS A 135 -6.08 1.02 -13.11
N ILE A 136 -6.13 0.19 -12.06
CA ILE A 136 -6.43 0.63 -10.69
C ILE A 136 -5.39 1.66 -10.23
N PHE A 137 -4.10 1.41 -10.47
CA PHE A 137 -3.04 2.34 -10.07
C PHE A 137 -3.21 3.71 -10.75
N VAL A 138 -3.41 3.71 -12.07
CA VAL A 138 -3.59 4.94 -12.87
C VAL A 138 -4.84 5.72 -12.42
N LEU A 139 -5.95 5.03 -12.18
CA LEU A 139 -7.19 5.63 -11.68
C LEU A 139 -6.97 6.31 -10.32
N LEU A 140 -6.39 5.59 -9.36
CA LEU A 140 -6.16 6.14 -8.01
C LEU A 140 -5.15 7.27 -8.02
N LEU A 141 -4.09 7.16 -8.82
CA LEU A 141 -3.12 8.25 -8.98
C LEU A 141 -3.80 9.49 -9.56
N SER A 142 -4.65 9.33 -10.58
CA SER A 142 -5.38 10.45 -11.19
C SER A 142 -6.36 11.10 -10.21
N LEU A 143 -7.08 10.30 -9.43
CA LEU A 143 -8.01 10.80 -8.40
C LEU A 143 -7.28 11.57 -7.29
N ASN A 144 -6.19 11.00 -6.77
CA ASN A 144 -5.40 11.62 -5.71
C ASN A 144 -4.65 12.87 -6.21
N LEU A 145 -4.19 12.90 -7.47
CA LEU A 145 -3.62 14.09 -8.10
C LEU A 145 -4.67 15.18 -8.37
N HIS A 146 -5.89 14.81 -8.75
CA HIS A 146 -6.98 15.78 -8.92
C HIS A 146 -7.36 16.42 -7.58
N PHE A 147 -7.47 15.60 -6.53
CA PHE A 147 -7.70 16.10 -5.16
C PHE A 147 -6.56 17.03 -4.72
N PHE A 148 -5.31 16.69 -5.04
CA PHE A 148 -4.14 17.54 -4.79
C PHE A 148 -4.23 18.93 -5.45
N TRP A 149 -4.67 19.01 -6.71
CA TRP A 149 -4.82 20.28 -7.42
C TRP A 149 -6.01 21.11 -6.92
N THR A 150 -7.08 20.46 -6.47
CA THR A 150 -8.34 21.13 -6.10
C THR A 150 -8.42 21.56 -4.64
N THR A 151 -7.66 20.93 -3.74
CA THR A 151 -7.70 21.23 -2.29
C THR A 151 -6.39 21.81 -1.73
N GLY A 152 -5.49 22.25 -2.61
CA GLY A 152 -4.12 22.67 -2.30
C GLY A 152 -3.89 24.16 -2.10
#